data_AF-A0AAU5X3U9-F1
#
_entry.id   AF-A0AAU5X3U9-F1
#
_cell.length_a   1.000
_cell.length_b   1.000
_cell.length_c   1.000
_cell.angle_alpha   90.00
_cell.angle_beta   90.00
_cell.angle_gamma   90.00
#
_symmetry.space_group_name_H-M   'P 1'
#
loop_
_entity.id
_entity.type
_entity.pdbx_description
1 polymer ?
#
loop_
_entity_poly.entity_id
_entity_poly.type
_entity_poly.pdbx_seq_one_letter_code
_entity_poly.pdbx_strand_id
1 'polypeptide(L)'
;MPNPDAPAPALPLVTLDELPSQRRDALLWRHALELDYDEVDALVRERSTKSCQWRWLPPSTERVAVLGDDGRYHLLIDGAFLCTPRRRPRQAAFRRRWRPPPDVWHEQWCGWWTDGSRYRVQAPADARREDLGRPIGWGVQHVGWSVTLTEQRTDPNLVPRRERCPIAEPRGQWPPPQDLTTPLGRTRARLIEALGADCHACRRCPGTMVDHDPFTAYARGLLCRNCNTHVDECPHLSGCPWADYLADPPAAPLRLLYPSWRSVLNHPSTRRKIERLGIDPFADLRVHGPRSDTTQYQRSV
;
A
#
# COMPACT_ATOMS: atom_id res chain seq x y z
N MET A 1 44.64 26.37 8.01
CA MET A 1 43.30 26.41 7.40
C MET A 1 43.07 25.10 6.68
N PRO A 2 41.92 24.42 6.85
CA PRO A 2 41.65 23.16 6.16
C PRO A 2 41.62 23.36 4.64
N ASN A 3 42.23 22.43 3.90
CA ASN A 3 42.33 22.45 2.44
C ASN A 3 40.91 22.35 1.82
N PRO A 4 40.42 23.36 1.09
CA PRO A 4 39.10 23.32 0.46
C PRO A 4 38.99 22.28 -0.67
N ASP A 5 40.13 21.75 -1.14
CA ASP A 5 40.19 20.74 -2.20
C ASP A 5 40.41 19.31 -1.68
N ALA A 6 40.38 19.09 -0.37
CA ALA A 6 40.40 17.73 0.16
C ALA A 6 39.11 17.01 -0.26
N PRO A 7 39.19 15.87 -0.99
CA PRO A 7 38.00 15.12 -1.36
C PRO A 7 37.26 14.76 -0.07
N ALA A 8 35.94 15.02 -0.05
CA ALA A 8 35.10 14.63 1.08
C ALA A 8 35.37 13.16 1.41
N PRO A 9 35.55 12.81 2.70
CA PRO A 9 35.81 11.43 3.09
C PRO A 9 34.72 10.55 2.47
N ALA A 10 35.12 9.51 1.74
CA ALA A 10 34.20 8.54 1.21
C ALA A 10 33.34 8.02 2.37
N LEU A 11 32.03 8.24 2.31
CA LEU A 11 31.13 7.71 3.31
C LEU A 11 31.35 6.19 3.39
N PRO A 12 31.47 5.61 4.59
CA PRO A 12 31.64 4.17 4.72
C PRO A 12 30.50 3.46 3.98
N LEU A 13 30.86 2.55 3.09
CA LEU A 13 29.88 1.77 2.33
C LEU A 13 29.14 0.86 3.29
N VAL A 14 27.83 1.01 3.35
CA VAL A 14 26.99 0.16 4.21
C VAL A 14 27.02 -1.27 3.69
N THR A 15 27.30 -2.24 4.56
CA THR A 15 27.24 -3.68 4.24
C THR A 15 25.98 -4.33 4.80
N LEU A 16 25.67 -5.53 4.31
CA LEU A 16 24.55 -6.35 4.76
C LEU A 16 24.61 -6.67 6.26
N ASP A 17 25.81 -6.83 6.81
CA ASP A 17 26.04 -7.14 8.23
C ASP A 17 25.77 -5.95 9.17
N GLU A 18 25.74 -4.73 8.64
CA GLU A 18 25.39 -3.55 9.43
C GLU A 18 23.87 -3.38 9.57
N LEU A 19 23.07 -4.11 8.78
CA LEU A 19 21.62 -4.11 8.94
C LEU A 19 21.22 -4.89 10.22
N PRO A 20 20.17 -4.45 10.93
CA PRO A 20 19.55 -5.25 11.97
C PRO A 20 19.24 -6.66 11.48
N SER A 21 19.48 -7.68 12.31
CA SER A 21 19.36 -9.10 11.91
C SER A 21 18.04 -9.41 11.20
N GLN A 22 16.92 -8.97 11.75
CA GLN A 22 15.59 -9.12 11.14
C GLN A 22 15.49 -8.54 9.72
N ARG A 23 16.18 -7.43 9.44
CA ARG A 23 16.21 -6.78 8.11
C ARG A 23 17.14 -7.52 7.16
N ARG A 24 18.30 -7.97 7.65
CA ARG A 24 19.22 -8.82 6.89
C ARG A 24 18.52 -10.11 6.46
N ASP A 25 17.85 -10.78 7.39
CA ASP A 25 17.14 -12.03 7.14
C ASP A 25 15.99 -11.82 6.16
N ALA A 26 15.25 -10.70 6.26
CA ALA A 26 14.21 -10.35 5.31
C ALA A 26 14.73 -10.13 3.88
N LEU A 27 15.87 -9.44 3.72
CA LEU A 27 16.48 -9.20 2.40
C LEU A 27 17.03 -10.49 1.79
N LEU A 28 17.76 -11.28 2.59
CA LEU A 28 18.24 -12.59 2.17
C LEU A 28 17.08 -13.49 1.77
N TRP A 29 16.05 -13.61 2.63
CA TRP A 29 14.88 -14.40 2.31
C TRP A 29 14.21 -13.90 1.05
N ARG A 30 14.07 -12.58 0.85
CA ARG A 30 13.46 -12.02 -0.36
C ARG A 30 14.20 -12.47 -1.62
N HIS A 31 15.53 -12.33 -1.63
CA HIS A 31 16.36 -12.58 -2.80
C HIS A 31 16.91 -14.01 -2.92
N ALA A 32 16.61 -14.91 -2.00
CA ALA A 32 17.19 -16.25 -1.92
C ALA A 32 17.06 -17.15 -3.19
N LEU A 33 16.20 -16.82 -4.15
CA LEU A 33 16.09 -17.58 -5.41
C LEU A 33 16.91 -16.98 -6.56
N GLU A 34 17.44 -15.78 -6.37
CA GLU A 34 18.01 -14.93 -7.42
C GLU A 34 19.44 -14.51 -7.12
N LEU A 35 19.76 -14.28 -5.84
CA LEU A 35 21.05 -13.75 -5.39
C LEU A 35 21.60 -14.59 -4.24
N ASP A 36 22.92 -14.76 -4.21
CA ASP A 36 23.65 -15.26 -3.04
C ASP A 36 23.93 -14.15 -2.00
N TYR A 37 24.65 -14.49 -0.93
CA TYR A 37 24.98 -13.54 0.13
C TYR A 37 25.79 -12.34 -0.38
N ASP A 38 26.85 -12.60 -1.15
CA ASP A 38 27.76 -11.57 -1.64
C ASP A 38 27.05 -10.65 -2.64
N GLU A 39 26.13 -11.20 -3.44
CA GLU A 39 25.29 -10.44 -4.36
C GLU A 39 24.24 -9.56 -3.62
N VAL A 40 23.63 -10.05 -2.54
CA VAL A 40 22.75 -9.22 -1.70
C VAL A 40 23.56 -8.14 -0.97
N ASP A 41 24.75 -8.46 -0.49
CA ASP A 41 25.64 -7.48 0.13
C ASP A 41 26.10 -6.40 -0.87
N ALA A 42 26.46 -6.79 -2.09
CA ALA A 42 26.73 -5.86 -3.17
C ALA A 42 25.53 -4.97 -3.49
N LEU A 43 24.30 -5.52 -3.50
CA LEU A 43 23.06 -4.77 -3.66
C LEU A 43 22.88 -3.72 -2.55
N VAL A 44 23.20 -4.07 -1.29
CA VAL A 44 23.15 -3.14 -0.15
C VAL A 44 24.16 -2.01 -0.34
N ARG A 45 25.43 -2.33 -0.63
CA ARG A 45 26.47 -1.32 -0.87
C ARG A 45 26.10 -0.39 -2.01
N GLU A 46 25.67 -0.93 -3.15
CA GLU A 46 25.30 -0.16 -4.34
C GLU A 46 24.15 0.80 -4.05
N ARG A 47 23.11 0.33 -3.36
CA ARG A 47 21.91 1.14 -3.11
C ARG A 47 22.05 2.08 -1.93
N SER A 48 22.94 1.81 -0.97
CA SER A 48 23.19 2.67 0.20
C SER A 48 23.55 4.11 -0.17
N THR A 49 24.25 4.29 -1.30
CA THR A 49 24.68 5.59 -1.82
C THR A 49 23.61 6.30 -2.67
N LYS A 50 22.55 5.58 -3.07
CA LYS A 50 21.48 6.09 -3.92
C LYS A 50 20.32 6.54 -3.03
N SER A 51 19.64 7.61 -3.40
CA SER A 51 18.35 7.93 -2.76
C SER A 51 17.40 6.75 -2.93
N CYS A 52 16.63 6.42 -1.89
CA CYS A 52 15.52 5.47 -2.04
C CYS A 52 14.69 5.83 -3.28
N GLN A 53 14.25 4.82 -4.03
CA GLN A 53 13.64 4.97 -5.36
C GLN A 53 12.39 5.89 -5.38
N TRP A 54 11.92 6.32 -4.22
CA TRP A 54 10.80 7.23 -4.05
C TRP A 54 11.23 8.66 -3.73
N ARG A 55 10.76 9.59 -4.57
CA ARG A 55 10.68 11.01 -4.21
C ARG A 55 9.69 11.15 -3.06
N TRP A 56 10.24 11.39 -1.88
CA TRP A 56 9.47 11.71 -0.68
C TRP A 56 8.77 13.04 -0.90
N LEU A 57 7.44 13.00 -0.89
CA LEU A 57 6.60 14.18 -0.91
C LEU A 57 6.10 14.44 0.51
N PRO A 58 5.82 15.70 0.87
CA PRO A 58 5.31 16.02 2.19
C PRO A 58 4.01 15.24 2.48
N PRO A 59 3.72 14.98 3.77
CA PRO A 59 2.45 14.43 4.19
C PRO A 59 1.27 15.21 3.59
N SER A 60 0.20 14.50 3.25
CA SER A 60 -1.06 15.17 2.92
C SER A 60 -1.62 15.79 4.21
N THR A 61 -2.15 17.01 4.11
CA THR A 61 -2.60 17.77 5.29
C THR A 61 -4.12 17.73 5.46
N GLU A 62 -4.88 17.41 4.42
CA GLU A 62 -6.35 17.39 4.50
C GLU A 62 -6.97 16.31 3.62
N ARG A 63 -7.87 15.52 4.19
CA ARG A 63 -8.72 14.57 3.46
C ARG A 63 -10.17 14.71 3.93
N VAL A 64 -11.07 14.88 2.98
CA VAL A 64 -12.50 15.01 3.25
C VAL A 64 -13.30 14.28 2.18
N ALA A 65 -14.33 13.57 2.61
CA ALA A 65 -15.30 12.96 1.70
C ALA A 65 -16.45 13.94 1.49
N VAL A 66 -16.75 14.27 0.24
CA VAL A 66 -17.79 15.24 -0.15
C VAL A 66 -18.87 14.50 -0.93
N LEU A 67 -20.14 14.63 -0.52
CA LEU A 67 -21.26 13.96 -1.20
C LEU A 67 -21.56 14.66 -2.53
N GLY A 68 -21.70 13.88 -3.60
CA GLY A 68 -22.16 14.35 -4.91
C GLY A 68 -23.66 14.12 -5.11
N ASP A 69 -24.22 14.80 -6.11
CA ASP A 69 -25.60 14.59 -6.60
C ASP A 69 -25.83 13.19 -7.19
N ASP A 70 -24.75 12.45 -7.48
CA ASP A 70 -24.75 11.02 -7.82
C ASP A 70 -25.02 10.09 -6.61
N GLY A 71 -25.22 10.67 -5.42
CA GLY A 71 -25.45 9.93 -4.18
C GLY A 71 -24.20 9.21 -3.66
N ARG A 72 -23.01 9.56 -4.17
CA ARG A 72 -21.73 8.97 -3.76
C ARG A 72 -20.82 10.02 -3.13
N TYR A 73 -19.95 9.57 -2.23
CA TYR A 73 -18.90 10.42 -1.68
C TYR A 73 -17.67 10.41 -2.59
N HIS A 74 -17.12 11.60 -2.82
CA HIS A 74 -15.92 11.86 -3.60
C HIS A 74 -14.80 12.31 -2.65
N LEU A 75 -13.60 11.75 -2.80
CA LEU A 75 -12.49 12.02 -1.89
C LEU A 75 -11.67 13.21 -2.37
N LEU A 76 -11.67 14.29 -1.57
CA LEU A 76 -10.79 15.44 -1.72
C LEU A 76 -9.51 15.19 -0.91
N ILE A 77 -8.35 15.32 -1.56
CA ILE A 77 -7.03 15.25 -0.92
C ILE A 77 -6.24 16.49 -1.31
N ASP A 78 -5.77 17.26 -0.32
CA ASP A 78 -4.95 18.47 -0.52
C ASP A 78 -5.55 19.43 -1.57
N GLY A 79 -6.88 19.60 -1.54
CA GLY A 79 -7.58 20.42 -2.52
C GLY A 79 -7.65 19.81 -3.92
N ALA A 80 -7.64 18.49 -4.09
CA ALA A 80 -7.90 17.85 -5.38
C ALA A 80 -8.77 16.60 -5.22
N PHE A 81 -9.81 16.47 -6.05
CA PHE A 81 -10.64 15.27 -6.05
C PHE A 81 -9.94 14.12 -6.77
N LEU A 82 -9.94 12.95 -6.13
CA LEU A 82 -9.25 11.78 -6.65
C LEU A 82 -9.88 11.20 -7.91
N CYS A 83 -11.18 11.40 -8.07
CA CYS A 83 -11.95 10.91 -9.20
C CYS A 83 -11.82 11.81 -10.44
N THR A 84 -11.28 13.03 -10.31
CA THR A 84 -10.95 13.88 -11.46
C THR A 84 -9.82 13.24 -12.27
N PRO A 85 -10.00 13.01 -13.58
CA PRO A 85 -8.94 12.47 -14.42
C PRO A 85 -7.74 13.43 -14.44
N ARG A 86 -6.53 12.86 -14.41
CA ARG A 86 -5.25 13.60 -14.42
C ARG A 86 -4.94 14.20 -15.80
N ARG A 87 -5.89 14.84 -16.47
CA ARG A 87 -5.53 15.77 -17.55
C ARG A 87 -4.89 16.98 -16.90
N ARG A 88 -3.55 16.94 -16.80
CA ARG A 88 -2.70 17.99 -16.23
C ARG A 88 -3.00 19.33 -16.90
N PRO A 89 -3.25 20.38 -16.11
CA PRO A 89 -2.38 21.53 -16.13
C PRO A 89 -1.38 21.37 -14.98
N ARG A 90 -0.18 21.89 -15.18
CA ARG A 90 0.92 21.92 -14.22
C ARG A 90 0.41 22.35 -12.82
N GLN A 91 0.20 21.39 -11.92
CA GLN A 91 -0.24 21.60 -10.52
C GLN A 91 0.78 22.38 -9.66
N ALA A 92 1.86 22.89 -10.24
CA ALA A 92 2.90 23.62 -9.52
C ALA A 92 2.54 25.10 -9.23
N ALA A 93 1.45 25.66 -9.76
CA ALA A 93 1.19 27.10 -9.66
C ALA A 93 0.13 27.54 -8.64
N PHE A 94 -0.67 26.65 -8.04
CA PHE A 94 -1.87 27.05 -7.28
C PHE A 94 -1.83 26.64 -5.80
N ARG A 95 -0.97 27.30 -5.03
CA ARG A 95 -1.06 27.34 -3.55
C ARG A 95 -1.81 28.57 -3.01
N ARG A 96 -2.40 29.39 -3.87
CA ARG A 96 -3.22 30.54 -3.45
C ARG A 96 -4.69 30.29 -3.77
N ARG A 97 -5.46 29.98 -2.71
CA ARG A 97 -6.93 30.09 -2.62
C ARG A 97 -7.73 29.35 -3.69
N TRP A 98 -7.34 28.11 -4.01
CA TRP A 98 -8.16 27.25 -4.88
C TRP A 98 -9.43 26.83 -4.13
N ARG A 99 -10.60 27.31 -4.58
CA ARG A 99 -11.87 26.67 -4.25
C ARG A 99 -12.03 25.47 -5.18
N PRO A 100 -12.39 24.29 -4.65
CA PRO A 100 -12.77 23.19 -5.53
C PRO A 100 -13.86 23.65 -6.48
N PRO A 101 -13.78 23.31 -7.78
CA PRO A 101 -14.90 23.52 -8.67
C PRO A 101 -16.13 22.84 -8.07
N PRO A 102 -17.33 23.42 -8.25
CA PRO A 102 -18.56 22.80 -7.78
C PRO A 102 -18.76 21.42 -8.40
N ASP A 103 -18.15 21.16 -9.56
CA ASP A 103 -18.34 19.94 -10.33
C ASP A 103 -17.05 19.11 -10.42
N VAL A 104 -17.21 17.79 -10.36
CA VAL A 104 -16.16 16.83 -10.64
C VAL A 104 -16.48 16.09 -11.94
N TRP A 105 -15.56 16.17 -12.90
CA TRP A 105 -15.65 15.41 -14.15
C TRP A 105 -15.19 13.98 -13.95
N HIS A 106 -15.98 13.04 -14.43
CA HIS A 106 -15.71 11.63 -14.49
C HIS A 106 -15.58 11.15 -15.93
N GLU A 107 -14.75 10.13 -16.12
CA GLU A 107 -14.66 9.39 -17.38
C GLU A 107 -14.56 7.89 -17.08
N GLN A 108 -15.27 7.08 -17.85
CA GLN A 108 -15.21 5.63 -17.77
C GLN A 108 -15.23 5.01 -19.16
N TRP A 109 -14.44 3.96 -19.32
CA TRP A 109 -14.48 3.08 -20.47
C TRP A 109 -15.36 1.88 -20.12
N CYS A 110 -16.49 1.78 -20.81
CA CYS A 110 -17.45 0.70 -20.63
C CYS A 110 -17.26 -0.29 -21.77
N GLY A 111 -16.64 -1.44 -21.47
CA GLY A 111 -16.56 -2.57 -22.39
C GLY A 111 -17.73 -3.53 -22.18
N TRP A 112 -18.28 -4.05 -23.26
CA TRP A 112 -19.27 -5.12 -23.21
C TRP A 112 -19.09 -6.13 -24.34
N TRP A 113 -19.65 -7.31 -24.10
CA TRP A 113 -19.82 -8.40 -25.04
C TRP A 113 -21.29 -8.47 -25.44
N THR A 114 -21.58 -8.74 -26.70
CA THR A 114 -22.95 -9.01 -27.14
C THR A 114 -23.03 -10.09 -28.20
N ASP A 115 -23.90 -11.07 -28.01
CA ASP A 115 -24.23 -12.07 -29.04
C ASP A 115 -25.23 -11.55 -30.09
N GLY A 116 -25.49 -10.23 -30.10
CA GLY A 116 -26.54 -9.57 -30.88
C GLY A 116 -27.89 -9.52 -30.19
N SER A 117 -28.10 -10.29 -29.11
CA SER A 117 -29.35 -10.34 -28.35
C SER A 117 -29.19 -9.99 -26.87
N ARG A 118 -27.99 -10.15 -26.29
CA ARG A 118 -27.72 -9.91 -24.87
C ARG A 118 -26.38 -9.22 -24.67
N TYR A 119 -26.38 -8.16 -23.87
CA TYR A 119 -25.18 -7.43 -23.47
C TYR A 119 -24.63 -7.96 -22.14
N ARG A 120 -23.31 -8.12 -22.03
CA ARG A 120 -22.63 -8.63 -20.83
C ARG A 120 -21.34 -7.85 -20.58
N VAL A 121 -21.04 -7.52 -19.32
CA VAL A 121 -19.79 -6.85 -18.94
C VAL A 121 -18.61 -7.84 -18.90
N GLN A 122 -18.89 -9.11 -18.58
CA GLN A 122 -17.91 -10.18 -18.57
C GLN A 122 -18.00 -10.99 -19.87
N ALA A 123 -16.86 -11.50 -20.33
CA ALA A 123 -16.82 -12.44 -21.44
C ALA A 123 -17.61 -13.72 -21.08
N PRO A 124 -18.29 -14.36 -22.05
CA PRO A 124 -18.85 -15.69 -21.87
C PRO A 124 -17.80 -16.70 -21.38
N ALA A 125 -18.20 -17.66 -20.55
CA ALA A 125 -17.27 -18.63 -19.94
C ALA A 125 -16.57 -19.53 -20.97
N ASP A 126 -17.17 -19.69 -22.15
CA ASP A 126 -16.71 -20.44 -23.30
C ASP A 126 -15.92 -19.61 -24.31
N ALA A 127 -15.77 -18.30 -24.10
CA ALA A 127 -14.99 -17.43 -24.98
C ALA A 127 -13.51 -17.86 -24.96
N ARG A 128 -13.01 -18.44 -26.06
CA ARG A 128 -11.60 -18.81 -26.17
C ARG A 128 -10.76 -17.57 -26.43
N ARG A 129 -9.47 -17.65 -26.08
CA ARG A 129 -8.52 -16.55 -26.31
C ARG A 129 -8.40 -16.20 -27.80
N GLU A 130 -8.64 -17.16 -28.68
CA GLU A 130 -8.68 -17.02 -30.14
C GLU A 130 -9.96 -16.29 -30.63
N ASP A 131 -11.08 -16.46 -29.93
CA ASP A 131 -12.37 -15.79 -30.22
C ASP A 131 -12.37 -14.32 -29.81
N LEU A 132 -11.42 -13.90 -28.95
CA LEU A 132 -11.21 -12.50 -28.57
C LEU A 132 -10.89 -11.60 -29.78
N GLY A 133 -10.45 -12.18 -30.91
CA GLY A 133 -10.16 -11.47 -32.15
C GLY A 133 -11.34 -11.31 -33.10
N ARG A 134 -12.44 -12.07 -32.93
CA ARG A 134 -13.64 -12.00 -33.79
C ARG A 134 -14.95 -12.31 -33.05
N PRO A 135 -15.36 -11.53 -32.04
CA PRO A 135 -16.69 -11.67 -31.50
C PRO A 135 -17.70 -11.08 -32.49
N ILE A 136 -18.85 -11.72 -32.62
CA ILE A 136 -20.08 -10.94 -32.79
C ILE A 136 -20.08 -9.99 -31.58
N GLY A 137 -19.89 -8.69 -31.85
CA GLY A 137 -19.97 -7.56 -30.93
C GLY A 137 -19.12 -7.57 -29.65
N TRP A 138 -17.83 -7.22 -29.71
CA TRP A 138 -17.20 -6.50 -28.59
C TRP A 138 -17.36 -5.01 -28.83
N GLY A 139 -17.97 -4.32 -27.88
CA GLY A 139 -18.18 -2.88 -27.91
C GLY A 139 -17.44 -2.20 -26.79
N VAL A 140 -16.91 -1.02 -27.07
CA VAL A 140 -16.36 -0.13 -26.07
C VAL A 140 -16.97 1.24 -26.27
N GLN A 141 -17.51 1.81 -25.20
CA GLN A 141 -17.95 3.19 -25.18
C GLN A 141 -17.18 3.95 -24.11
N HIS A 142 -16.69 5.11 -24.51
CA HIS A 142 -16.16 6.09 -23.58
C HIS A 142 -17.31 7.01 -23.17
N VAL A 143 -17.59 7.07 -21.86
CA VAL A 143 -18.64 7.91 -21.29
C VAL A 143 -17.98 8.90 -20.33
N GLY A 144 -18.37 10.17 -20.43
CA GLY A 144 -17.99 11.21 -19.50
C GLY A 144 -19.22 11.89 -18.92
N TRP A 145 -19.15 12.26 -17.65
CA TRP A 145 -20.23 12.96 -16.95
C TRP A 145 -19.67 13.86 -15.86
N SER A 146 -20.42 14.89 -15.50
CA SER A 146 -20.13 15.75 -14.34
C SER A 146 -20.94 15.30 -13.13
N VAL A 147 -20.39 15.48 -11.94
CA VAL A 147 -21.08 15.32 -10.66
C VAL A 147 -21.01 16.63 -9.92
N THR A 148 -22.18 17.16 -9.52
CA THR A 148 -22.26 18.37 -8.71
C THR A 148 -22.01 18.00 -7.26
N LEU A 149 -21.06 18.65 -6.62
CA LEU A 149 -20.74 18.42 -5.21
C LEU A 149 -21.68 19.23 -4.32
N THR A 150 -22.19 18.56 -3.29
CA THR A 150 -22.97 19.20 -2.23
C THR A 150 -22.04 19.81 -1.17
N GLU A 151 -22.64 20.51 -0.20
CA GLU A 151 -21.91 21.02 0.97
C GLU A 151 -21.66 19.94 2.04
N GLN A 152 -22.27 18.74 1.89
CA GLN A 152 -22.15 17.68 2.88
C GLN A 152 -20.76 17.05 2.85
N ARG A 153 -20.08 17.14 3.99
CA ARG A 153 -18.72 16.68 4.23
C ARG A 153 -18.69 15.67 5.36
N THR A 154 -17.85 14.65 5.24
CA THR A 154 -17.63 13.67 6.31
C THR A 154 -16.19 13.17 6.32
N ASP A 155 -15.79 12.53 7.42
CA ASP A 155 -14.51 11.84 7.53
C ASP A 155 -14.50 10.64 6.54
N PRO A 156 -13.51 10.57 5.62
CA PRO A 156 -13.37 9.45 4.70
C PRO A 156 -13.32 8.06 5.35
N ASN A 157 -12.89 7.96 6.62
CA ASN A 157 -12.88 6.71 7.39
C ASN A 157 -14.29 6.17 7.68
N LEU A 158 -15.28 7.05 7.76
CA LEU A 158 -16.66 6.72 8.11
C LEU A 158 -17.50 6.33 6.90
N VAL A 159 -17.01 6.58 5.68
CA VAL A 159 -17.76 6.31 4.45
C VAL A 159 -17.70 4.82 4.09
N PRO A 160 -18.83 4.08 4.06
CA PRO A 160 -18.88 2.70 3.62
C PRO A 160 -18.44 2.53 2.18
N ARG A 161 -17.78 1.42 1.84
CA ARG A 161 -17.25 1.17 0.49
C ARG A 161 -18.31 1.34 -0.61
N ARG A 162 -19.55 0.90 -0.35
CA ARG A 162 -20.67 0.98 -1.28
C ARG A 162 -21.18 2.40 -1.53
N GLU A 163 -20.78 3.38 -0.73
CA GLU A 163 -21.19 4.79 -0.86
C GLU A 163 -20.06 5.65 -1.45
N ARG A 164 -18.87 5.08 -1.67
CA ARG A 164 -17.73 5.78 -2.28
C ARG A 164 -17.90 5.86 -3.80
N CYS A 165 -17.33 6.91 -4.39
CA CYS A 165 -17.16 7.04 -5.82
C CYS A 165 -16.28 5.89 -6.38
N PRO A 166 -16.77 5.12 -7.36
CA PRO A 166 -16.09 3.91 -7.85
C PRO A 166 -14.84 4.21 -8.67
N ILE A 167 -14.67 5.44 -9.19
CA ILE A 167 -13.50 5.81 -10.01
C ILE A 167 -12.23 5.95 -9.18
N ALA A 168 -12.36 6.43 -7.95
CA ALA A 168 -11.23 6.65 -7.04
C ALA A 168 -10.91 5.46 -6.13
N GLU A 169 -11.90 4.58 -5.89
CA GLU A 169 -11.76 3.44 -4.95
C GLU A 169 -10.61 2.48 -5.30
N PRO A 170 -10.45 2.02 -6.56
CA PRO A 170 -9.40 1.06 -6.92
C PRO A 170 -7.98 1.58 -6.73
N ARG A 171 -7.82 2.92 -6.68
CA ARG A 171 -6.53 3.59 -6.51
C ARG A 171 -5.96 3.43 -5.10
N GLY A 172 -6.71 2.86 -4.16
CA GLY A 172 -6.23 2.55 -2.80
C GLY A 172 -5.92 3.80 -1.97
N GLN A 173 -6.56 4.91 -2.29
CA GLN A 173 -6.35 6.20 -1.62
C GLN A 173 -7.49 6.56 -0.66
N TRP A 174 -8.59 5.81 -0.67
CA TRP A 174 -9.56 5.88 0.41
C TRP A 174 -9.01 5.14 1.63
N PRO A 175 -9.24 5.66 2.85
CA PRO A 175 -8.97 4.88 4.05
C PRO A 175 -9.76 3.56 4.03
N PRO A 176 -9.15 2.46 4.50
CA PRO A 176 -9.82 1.18 4.56
C PRO A 176 -10.98 1.24 5.56
N PRO A 177 -12.11 0.54 5.31
CA PRO A 177 -13.15 0.40 6.31
C PRO A 177 -12.61 -0.27 7.58
N GLN A 178 -13.03 0.23 8.73
CA GLN A 178 -12.68 -0.28 10.06
C GLN A 178 -13.72 -1.31 10.50
N ASP A 179 -13.79 -2.43 9.79
CA ASP A 179 -14.75 -3.50 10.11
C ASP A 179 -14.34 -4.25 11.39
N LEU A 180 -14.85 -3.78 12.53
CA LEU A 180 -14.56 -4.34 13.86
C LEU A 180 -15.03 -5.79 14.04
N THR A 181 -15.85 -6.32 13.14
CA THR A 181 -16.29 -7.73 13.20
C THR A 181 -15.15 -8.68 12.82
N THR A 182 -14.18 -8.23 12.02
CA THR A 182 -13.05 -9.05 11.57
C THR A 182 -11.79 -8.82 12.42
N PRO A 183 -10.96 -9.84 12.67
CA PRO A 183 -9.67 -9.66 13.36
C PRO A 183 -8.78 -8.61 12.70
N LEU A 184 -8.69 -8.62 11.36
CA LEU A 184 -7.88 -7.65 10.60
C LEU A 184 -8.41 -6.22 10.74
N GLY A 185 -9.74 -6.05 10.71
CA GLY A 185 -10.36 -4.74 10.93
C GLY A 185 -10.15 -4.23 12.35
N ARG A 186 -10.16 -5.09 13.38
CA ARG A 186 -9.79 -4.72 14.75
C ARG A 186 -8.32 -4.30 14.87
N THR A 187 -7.38 -5.05 14.29
CA THR A 187 -5.96 -4.67 14.27
C THR A 187 -5.76 -3.32 13.60
N ARG A 188 -6.43 -3.09 12.47
CA ARG A 188 -6.42 -1.81 11.77
C ARG A 188 -7.00 -0.68 12.62
N ALA A 189 -8.15 -0.87 13.26
CA ALA A 189 -8.75 0.15 14.12
C ALA A 189 -7.80 0.55 15.25
N ARG A 190 -7.17 -0.42 15.92
CA ARG A 190 -6.17 -0.16 16.98
C ARG A 190 -4.95 0.60 16.47
N LEU A 191 -4.47 0.28 15.27
CA LEU A 191 -3.36 1.01 14.64
C LEU A 191 -3.75 2.46 14.32
N ILE A 192 -4.97 2.67 13.82
CA ILE A 192 -5.48 4.00 13.48
C ILE A 192 -5.65 4.85 14.74
N GLU A 193 -6.24 4.28 15.80
CA GLU A 193 -6.43 4.93 17.09
C GLU A 193 -5.10 5.37 17.70
N ALA A 194 -4.08 4.50 17.68
CA ALA A 194 -2.79 4.79 18.31
C ALA A 194 -1.84 5.67 17.47
N LEU A 195 -1.84 5.53 16.14
CA LEU A 195 -0.78 6.05 15.27
C LEU A 195 -1.30 6.91 14.09
N GLY A 196 -2.63 7.02 13.97
CA GLY A 196 -3.31 7.71 12.88
C GLY A 196 -3.58 6.84 11.65
N ALA A 197 -4.47 7.32 10.78
CA ALA A 197 -4.93 6.61 9.58
C ALA A 197 -3.97 6.65 8.37
N ASP A 198 -2.89 7.41 8.49
CA ASP A 198 -1.93 7.60 7.41
C ASP A 198 -0.95 6.43 7.35
N CYS A 199 -0.32 6.25 6.19
CA CYS A 199 0.75 5.29 6.01
C CYS A 199 1.86 5.56 7.04
N HIS A 200 2.17 4.59 7.89
CA HIS A 200 3.16 4.74 8.96
C HIS A 200 4.60 4.81 8.46
N ALA A 201 4.85 4.41 7.21
CA ALA A 201 6.14 4.64 6.55
C ALA A 201 6.19 6.01 5.85
N CYS A 202 5.39 6.23 4.79
CA CYS A 202 5.54 7.44 3.98
C CYS A 202 4.73 8.66 4.45
N ARG A 203 3.79 8.48 5.37
CA ARG A 203 2.88 9.51 5.93
C ARG A 203 2.10 10.32 4.87
N ARG A 204 2.04 9.85 3.63
CA ARG A 204 1.48 10.60 2.49
C ARG A 204 0.07 10.17 2.13
N CYS A 205 -0.14 8.87 2.00
CA CYS A 205 -1.42 8.29 1.63
C CYS A 205 -2.03 7.60 2.85
N PRO A 206 -3.36 7.39 2.88
CA PRO A 206 -3.97 6.54 3.89
C PRO A 206 -3.30 5.15 3.91
N GLY A 207 -3.06 4.66 5.11
CA GLY A 207 -2.63 3.28 5.31
C GLY A 207 -3.83 2.37 5.05
N THR A 208 -3.67 1.38 4.18
CA THR A 208 -4.75 0.46 3.78
C THR A 208 -4.50 -0.97 4.22
N MET A 209 -3.23 -1.34 4.40
CA MET A 209 -2.80 -2.68 4.73
C MET A 209 -2.08 -2.69 6.07
N VAL A 210 -2.40 -3.70 6.88
CA VAL A 210 -1.63 -3.99 8.10
C VAL A 210 -0.38 -4.72 7.65
N ASP A 211 0.75 -4.05 7.75
CA ASP A 211 2.05 -4.62 7.48
C ASP A 211 2.55 -5.38 8.71
N HIS A 212 3.30 -6.44 8.49
CA HIS A 212 3.79 -7.30 9.55
C HIS A 212 5.20 -7.79 9.26
N ASP A 213 5.93 -8.09 10.32
CA ASP A 213 7.22 -8.74 10.22
C ASP A 213 6.99 -10.23 9.92
N PRO A 214 7.54 -10.75 8.80
CA PRO A 214 7.35 -12.15 8.42
C PRO A 214 8.01 -13.15 9.39
N PHE A 215 8.98 -12.73 10.21
CA PHE A 215 9.71 -13.60 11.15
C PHE A 215 9.14 -13.58 12.57
N THR A 216 8.45 -12.51 12.96
CA THR A 216 7.85 -12.40 14.32
C THR A 216 6.33 -12.41 14.31
N ALA A 217 5.70 -12.29 13.15
CA ALA A 217 4.25 -12.17 12.94
C ALA A 217 3.59 -10.92 13.56
N TYR A 218 4.34 -10.05 14.23
CA TYR A 218 3.80 -8.81 14.79
C TYR A 218 3.60 -7.76 13.71
N ALA A 219 2.53 -6.97 13.86
CA ALA A 219 2.27 -5.84 13.00
C ALA A 219 3.35 -4.77 13.20
N ARG A 220 3.89 -4.28 12.09
CA ARG A 220 4.88 -3.18 12.06
C ARG A 220 4.20 -1.82 11.95
N GLY A 221 3.03 -1.77 11.30
CA GLY A 221 2.24 -0.56 11.11
C GLY A 221 1.16 -0.70 10.07
N LEU A 222 0.51 0.42 9.75
CA LEU A 222 -0.49 0.53 8.69
C LEU A 222 0.16 1.20 7.46
N LEU A 223 0.29 0.48 6.35
CA LEU A 223 0.97 0.96 5.14
C LEU A 223 -0.01 1.19 3.99
N CYS A 224 0.30 2.18 3.14
CA CYS A 224 -0.37 2.31 1.85
C CYS A 224 0.06 1.19 0.91
N ARG A 225 -0.66 0.99 -0.21
CA ARG A 225 -0.38 -0.12 -1.13
C ARG A 225 1.06 -0.18 -1.60
N ASN A 226 1.59 0.95 -2.04
CA ASN A 226 2.95 1.02 -2.53
C ASN A 226 3.99 0.70 -1.45
N CYS A 227 3.86 1.26 -0.24
CA CYS A 227 4.81 0.98 0.83
C CYS A 227 4.74 -0.49 1.25
N ASN A 228 3.54 -1.05 1.44
CA ASN A 228 3.41 -2.46 1.81
C ASN A 228 3.99 -3.42 0.76
N THR A 229 3.95 -3.08 -0.53
CA THR A 229 4.53 -3.93 -1.58
C THR A 229 6.06 -3.89 -1.57
N HIS A 230 6.64 -2.73 -1.28
CA HIS A 230 8.05 -2.46 -1.58
C HIS A 230 8.92 -2.16 -0.35
N VAL A 231 8.36 -1.98 0.85
CA VAL A 231 9.13 -1.56 2.03
C VAL A 231 10.26 -2.54 2.34
N ASP A 232 10.01 -3.85 2.22
CA ASP A 232 11.00 -4.91 2.44
C ASP A 232 12.07 -5.00 1.34
N GLU A 233 12.01 -4.17 0.29
CA GLU A 233 13.07 -4.02 -0.71
C GLU A 233 14.12 -2.98 -0.31
N CYS A 234 13.89 -2.25 0.78
CA CYS A 234 14.74 -1.15 1.20
C CYS A 234 16.06 -1.66 1.81
N PRO A 235 17.20 -1.42 1.15
CA PRO A 235 18.51 -1.87 1.64
C PRO A 235 19.21 -0.79 2.48
N HIS A 236 18.65 0.42 2.57
CA HIS A 236 19.27 1.53 3.29
C HIS A 236 19.32 1.24 4.78
N LEU A 237 20.46 1.48 5.43
CA LEU A 237 20.54 1.36 6.89
C LEU A 237 19.61 2.37 7.58
N SER A 238 19.63 3.63 7.14
CA SER A 238 18.87 4.75 7.68
C SER A 238 18.67 5.87 6.65
N GLY A 239 17.97 6.93 7.03
CA GLY A 239 17.90 8.17 6.24
C GLY A 239 16.88 8.14 5.11
N CYS A 240 16.06 7.09 5.07
CA CYS A 240 14.84 7.09 4.29
C CYS A 240 13.68 6.50 5.10
N PRO A 241 12.44 6.98 4.89
CA PRO A 241 11.27 6.52 5.65
C PRO A 241 11.02 5.02 5.67
N TRP A 242 11.47 4.26 4.65
CA TRP A 242 11.38 2.79 4.69
C TRP A 242 12.42 2.18 5.62
N ALA A 243 13.67 2.64 5.57
CA ALA A 243 14.71 2.19 6.48
C ALA A 243 14.35 2.51 7.93
N ASP A 244 13.89 3.74 8.18
CA ASP A 244 13.52 4.21 9.52
C ASP A 244 12.32 3.39 10.05
N TYR A 245 11.30 3.15 9.20
CA TYR A 245 10.16 2.29 9.52
C TYR A 245 10.55 0.83 9.82
N LEU A 246 11.51 0.26 9.09
CA LEU A 246 11.96 -1.12 9.31
C LEU A 246 12.87 -1.26 10.53
N ALA A 247 13.64 -0.22 10.85
CA ALA A 247 14.53 -0.19 12.01
C ALA A 247 13.76 0.02 13.30
N ASP A 248 12.77 0.91 13.30
CA ASP A 248 11.91 1.21 14.45
C ASP A 248 10.43 1.21 14.04
N PRO A 249 9.81 0.02 13.90
CA PRO A 249 8.42 -0.09 13.46
C PRO A 249 7.47 0.63 14.43
N PRO A 250 6.65 1.59 13.97
CA PRO A 250 5.79 2.40 14.84
C PRO A 250 4.80 1.59 15.70
N ALA A 251 4.39 0.40 15.23
CA ALA A 251 3.49 -0.47 15.98
C ALA A 251 4.18 -1.46 16.93
N ALA A 252 5.51 -1.49 16.99
CA ALA A 252 6.25 -2.42 17.84
C ALA A 252 5.81 -2.36 19.32
N PRO A 253 5.58 -1.18 19.94
CA PRO A 253 5.11 -1.09 21.33
C PRO A 253 3.71 -1.70 21.54
N LEU A 254 2.88 -1.76 20.50
CA LEU A 254 1.50 -2.25 20.60
C LEU A 254 1.41 -3.78 20.64
N ARG A 255 2.47 -4.48 20.21
CA ARG A 255 2.56 -5.96 20.16
C ARG A 255 1.32 -6.61 19.55
N LEU A 256 0.79 -6.02 18.48
CA LEU A 256 -0.39 -6.51 17.78
C LEU A 256 0.00 -7.68 16.90
N LEU A 257 -0.63 -8.84 17.08
CA LEU A 257 -0.42 -9.98 16.21
C LEU A 257 -1.12 -9.79 14.86
N TYR A 258 -0.43 -10.06 13.75
CA TYR A 258 -1.06 -10.03 12.42
C TYR A 258 -2.03 -11.23 12.29
N PRO A 259 -3.35 -11.02 12.11
CA PRO A 259 -4.32 -12.10 12.32
C PRO A 259 -4.17 -13.32 11.41
N SER A 260 -3.60 -13.14 10.22
CA SER A 260 -3.46 -14.20 9.21
C SER A 260 -2.01 -14.67 9.04
N TRP A 261 -1.14 -14.45 10.03
CA TRP A 261 0.28 -14.80 9.94
C TRP A 261 0.53 -16.27 9.58
N ARG A 262 -0.24 -17.20 10.16
CA ARG A 262 -0.14 -18.63 9.82
C ARG A 262 -0.47 -18.91 8.35
N SER A 263 -1.47 -18.22 7.81
CA SER A 263 -1.84 -18.35 6.39
C SER A 263 -0.72 -17.84 5.47
N VAL A 264 -0.01 -16.78 5.87
CA VAL A 264 1.15 -16.25 5.13
C VAL A 264 2.30 -17.27 5.13
N LEU A 265 2.61 -17.87 6.28
CA LEU A 265 3.66 -18.90 6.38
C LEU A 265 3.32 -20.16 5.58
N ASN A 266 2.04 -20.49 5.45
CA ASN A 266 1.58 -21.68 4.75
C ASN A 266 1.22 -21.42 3.28
N HIS A 267 1.42 -20.19 2.79
CA HIS A 267 1.13 -19.83 1.42
C HIS A 267 1.93 -20.72 0.44
N PRO A 268 1.34 -21.21 -0.66
CA PRO A 268 2.02 -22.13 -1.58
C PRO A 268 3.37 -21.62 -2.11
N SER A 269 3.51 -20.31 -2.36
CA SER A 269 4.78 -19.73 -2.78
C SER A 269 5.86 -19.83 -1.71
N THR A 270 5.51 -19.56 -0.44
CA THR A 270 6.41 -19.69 0.71
C THR A 270 6.87 -21.14 0.86
N ARG A 271 5.94 -22.10 0.81
CA ARG A 271 6.28 -23.53 0.92
C ARG A 271 7.19 -24.02 -0.19
N ARG A 272 6.90 -23.66 -1.45
CA ARG A 272 7.76 -24.01 -2.60
C ARG A 272 9.16 -23.41 -2.48
N LYS A 273 9.27 -22.20 -1.94
CA LYS A 273 10.56 -21.55 -1.72
C LYS A 273 11.38 -22.27 -0.65
N ILE A 274 10.75 -22.64 0.47
CA ILE A 274 11.36 -23.46 1.53
C ILE A 274 11.82 -24.81 0.95
N GLU A 275 10.95 -25.50 0.23
CA GLU A 275 11.26 -26.79 -0.40
C GLU A 275 12.45 -26.70 -1.36
N ARG A 276 12.49 -25.66 -2.20
CA ARG A 276 13.58 -25.45 -3.16
C ARG A 276 14.91 -25.12 -2.49
N LEU A 277 14.88 -24.38 -1.37
CA LEU A 277 16.09 -23.94 -0.67
C LEU A 277 16.58 -24.96 0.38
N GLY A 278 15.72 -25.89 0.81
CA GLY A 278 16.02 -26.81 1.90
C GLY A 278 16.13 -26.16 3.27
N ILE A 279 15.72 -24.89 3.41
CA ILE A 279 15.83 -24.10 4.65
C ILE A 279 14.45 -23.49 4.94
N ASP A 280 13.95 -23.68 6.16
CA ASP A 280 12.76 -23.00 6.67
C ASP A 280 13.15 -21.89 7.65
N PRO A 281 13.19 -20.62 7.20
CA PRO A 281 13.58 -19.52 8.08
C PRO A 281 12.46 -19.16 9.09
N PHE A 282 11.32 -19.83 9.02
CA PHE A 282 10.18 -19.62 9.93
C PHE A 282 10.00 -20.78 10.91
N ALA A 283 10.95 -21.74 10.97
CA ALA A 283 10.84 -22.93 11.82
C ALA A 283 10.51 -22.58 13.28
N ASP A 284 11.25 -21.63 13.87
CA ASP A 284 11.02 -21.17 15.23
C ASP A 284 9.64 -20.53 15.39
N LEU A 285 9.22 -19.69 14.44
CA LEU A 285 7.90 -19.07 14.45
C LEU A 285 6.77 -20.11 14.32
N ARG A 286 6.99 -21.23 13.63
CA ARG A 286 6.00 -22.33 13.54
C ARG A 286 5.84 -23.07 14.86
N VAL A 287 6.93 -23.28 15.60
CA VAL A 287 6.94 -24.06 16.84
C VAL A 287 6.57 -23.19 18.05
N HIS A 288 7.18 -22.00 18.14
CA HIS A 288 7.13 -21.10 19.29
C HIS A 288 6.34 -19.82 19.02
N GLY A 289 5.73 -19.69 17.84
CA GLY A 289 5.04 -18.46 17.46
C GLY A 289 3.92 -18.07 18.41
N PRO A 290 3.60 -16.77 18.45
CA PRO A 290 2.60 -16.22 19.34
C PRO A 290 1.28 -16.97 19.21
N ARG A 291 0.79 -17.48 20.34
CA ARG A 291 -0.54 -18.08 20.39
C ARG A 291 -1.56 -16.98 20.07
N SER A 292 -2.51 -17.32 19.22
CA SER A 292 -3.66 -16.47 18.92
C SER A 292 -4.51 -16.38 20.20
N ASP A 293 -4.13 -15.47 21.09
CA ASP A 293 -4.84 -15.26 22.33
C ASP A 293 -6.13 -14.51 22.00
N THR A 294 -7.26 -15.22 22.06
CA THR A 294 -8.59 -14.67 21.81
C THR A 294 -8.92 -13.52 22.77
N THR A 295 -8.24 -13.44 23.92
CA THR A 295 -8.39 -12.35 24.89
C THR A 295 -7.84 -11.00 24.41
N GLN A 296 -6.90 -10.98 23.45
CA GLN A 296 -6.34 -9.73 22.90
C GLN A 296 -7.40 -8.91 22.12
N TYR A 297 -8.55 -9.52 21.81
CA TYR A 297 -9.65 -8.93 21.05
C TYR A 297 -10.92 -8.67 21.88
N GLN A 298 -10.93 -8.99 23.19
CA GLN A 298 -12.13 -8.93 24.04
C GLN A 298 -12.18 -7.75 25.01
N ARG A 299 -11.12 -6.93 25.14
CA ARG A 299 -11.03 -5.87 26.16
C ARG A 299 -11.47 -4.46 25.71
N SER A 300 -12.24 -4.32 24.64
CA SER A 300 -12.62 -2.99 24.11
C SER A 300 -14.02 -2.98 23.51
N VAL A 301 -15.02 -3.30 24.33
CA VAL A 301 -16.42 -2.92 24.10
C VAL A 301 -16.80 -1.90 25.15
#